data_AF-U6RQU7-F1
#
_entry.id   AF-U6RQU7-F1
#
_cell.length_a   1.000
_cell.length_b   1.000
_cell.length_c   1.000
_cell.angle_alpha   90.00
_cell.angle_beta   90.00
_cell.angle_gamma   90.00
#
_symmetry.space_group_name_H-M   'P 1'
#
loop_
_entity.id
_entity.type
_entity.pdbx_description
1 polymer ?
#
loop_
_entity_poly.entity_id
_entity_poly.type
_entity_poly.pdbx_seq_one_letter_code
_entity_poly.pdbx_strand_id
1 'polypeptide(L)'
;MDKVKRFFELKELWKKSPENERTEIDSQLTDLMESLDDAEQEALNAAISNDFSRMKEEVKDIRRTITIRRQLAPVLPFLSVSYLAKTYFGKSTSWFYQRLNGNLVNGKPASFTLEELNTLSVALSELGDIMIDTSRSIARP
;
A
#
# COMPACT_ATOMS: atom_id res chain seq x y z
N MET A 1 -25.09 -24.32 0.87
CA MET A 1 -23.74 -23.73 0.66
C MET A 1 -23.92 -22.23 0.77
N ASP A 2 -23.07 -21.52 1.50
CA ASP A 2 -23.14 -20.06 1.58
C ASP A 2 -22.79 -19.47 0.20
N LYS A 3 -23.81 -18.97 -0.51
CA LYS A 3 -23.66 -18.45 -1.88
C LYS A 3 -22.82 -17.18 -1.93
N VAL A 4 -22.85 -16.36 -0.87
CA VAL A 4 -22.00 -15.17 -0.74
C VAL A 4 -20.54 -15.61 -0.64
N LYS A 5 -20.24 -16.60 0.21
CA LYS A 5 -18.90 -17.18 0.30
C LYS A 5 -18.44 -17.77 -1.04
N ARG A 6 -19.32 -18.51 -1.73
CA ARG A 6 -19.03 -19.11 -3.04
C ARG A 6 -18.69 -18.06 -4.09
N PHE A 7 -19.39 -16.93 -4.10
CA PHE A 7 -19.08 -15.81 -4.99
C PHE A 7 -17.65 -15.30 -4.80
N PHE A 8 -17.21 -15.10 -3.55
CA PHE A 8 -15.83 -14.64 -3.29
C PHE A 8 -14.77 -15.70 -3.62
N GLU A 9 -15.06 -16.99 -3.46
CA GLU A 9 -14.16 -18.06 -3.92
C GLU A 9 -14.00 -18.03 -5.45
N LEU A 10 -15.10 -17.95 -6.19
CA LEU A 10 -15.08 -17.85 -7.66
C LEU A 10 -14.36 -16.58 -8.12
N LYS A 11 -14.59 -15.44 -7.45
CA LYS A 11 -13.86 -14.19 -7.69
C LYS A 11 -12.34 -14.37 -7.51
N GLU A 12 -11.90 -15.02 -6.44
CA GLU A 12 -10.46 -15.23 -6.19
C GLU A 12 -9.83 -16.23 -7.16
N LEU A 13 -10.59 -17.24 -7.61
CA LEU A 13 -10.16 -18.13 -8.69
C LEU A 13 -10.01 -17.34 -10.00
N TRP A 14 -11.02 -16.54 -10.37
CA TRP A 14 -11.01 -15.72 -11.58
C TRP A 14 -9.78 -14.82 -11.68
N LYS A 15 -9.41 -14.18 -10.55
CA LYS A 15 -8.21 -13.33 -10.45
C LYS A 15 -6.89 -14.08 -10.70
N LYS A 16 -6.81 -15.35 -10.31
CA LYS A 16 -5.60 -16.18 -10.40
C LYS A 16 -5.52 -16.97 -11.71
N SER A 17 -6.65 -17.19 -12.36
CA SER A 17 -6.73 -17.95 -13.60
C SER A 17 -6.26 -17.16 -14.82
N PRO A 18 -5.60 -17.84 -15.77
CA PRO A 18 -5.30 -17.29 -17.09
C PRO A 18 -6.60 -17.10 -17.90
N GLU A 19 -6.56 -16.23 -18.90
CA GLU A 19 -7.75 -15.75 -19.61
C GLU A 19 -8.56 -16.87 -20.29
N ASN A 20 -7.87 -17.90 -20.80
CA ASN A 20 -8.48 -19.08 -21.42
C ASN A 20 -9.20 -20.02 -20.43
N GLU A 21 -8.98 -19.88 -19.13
CA GLU A 21 -9.62 -20.69 -18.08
C GLU A 21 -10.76 -19.93 -17.36
N ARG A 22 -10.98 -18.65 -17.70
CA ARG A 22 -11.99 -17.81 -17.05
C ARG A 22 -13.42 -18.10 -17.50
N THR A 23 -13.62 -18.58 -18.72
CA THR A 23 -14.95 -18.86 -19.29
C THR A 23 -15.78 -19.80 -18.40
N GLU A 24 -15.15 -20.83 -17.84
CA GLU A 24 -15.80 -21.78 -16.93
C GLU A 24 -16.19 -21.11 -15.60
N ILE A 25 -15.33 -20.22 -15.09
CA ILE A 25 -15.58 -19.47 -13.86
C ILE A 25 -16.70 -18.44 -14.09
N ASP A 26 -16.74 -17.80 -15.25
CA ASP A 26 -17.79 -16.87 -15.65
C ASP A 26 -19.14 -17.56 -15.76
N SER A 27 -19.18 -18.80 -16.30
CA SER A 27 -20.38 -19.64 -16.30
C SER A 27 -20.84 -19.93 -14.88
N GLN A 28 -19.95 -20.38 -13.99
CA GLN A 28 -20.30 -20.67 -12.60
C GLN A 28 -20.75 -19.43 -11.82
N LEU A 29 -20.19 -18.25 -12.13
CA LEU A 29 -20.65 -16.98 -11.56
C LEU A 29 -22.06 -16.65 -12.04
N THR A 30 -22.34 -16.84 -13.34
CA THR A 30 -23.66 -16.60 -13.91
C THR A 30 -24.71 -17.51 -13.27
N ASP A 31 -24.45 -18.82 -13.23
CA ASP A 31 -25.35 -19.81 -12.61
C ASP A 31 -25.58 -19.49 -11.12
N LEU A 32 -24.51 -19.08 -10.41
CA LEU A 32 -24.62 -18.68 -9.02
C LEU A 32 -25.55 -17.48 -8.86
N MET A 33 -25.38 -16.44 -9.68
CA MET A 33 -26.19 -15.22 -9.63
C MET A 33 -27.66 -15.49 -9.97
N GLU A 34 -27.94 -16.32 -10.97
CA GLU A 34 -29.31 -16.71 -11.34
C GLU A 34 -30.00 -17.55 -10.26
N SER A 35 -29.23 -18.26 -9.43
CA SER A 35 -29.76 -19.11 -8.37
C SER A 35 -30.09 -18.37 -7.06
N LEU A 36 -29.74 -17.08 -6.91
CA LEU A 36 -29.93 -16.32 -5.67
C LEU A 36 -31.41 -16.00 -5.43
N ASP A 37 -31.85 -16.13 -4.18
CA ASP A 37 -33.11 -15.51 -3.74
C ASP A 37 -32.91 -14.04 -3.32
N ASP A 38 -34.00 -13.32 -3.04
CA ASP A 38 -33.96 -11.90 -2.67
C ASP A 38 -33.08 -11.61 -1.44
N ALA A 39 -33.10 -12.49 -0.44
CA ALA A 39 -32.34 -12.31 0.80
C ALA A 39 -30.84 -12.55 0.58
N GLU A 40 -30.50 -13.57 -0.21
CA GLU A 40 -29.13 -13.86 -0.62
C GLU A 40 -28.57 -12.79 -1.55
N GLN A 41 -29.40 -12.23 -2.44
CA GLN A 41 -29.03 -11.12 -3.32
C GLN A 41 -28.69 -9.87 -2.50
N GLU A 42 -29.49 -9.51 -1.51
CA GLU A 42 -29.21 -8.38 -0.62
C GLU A 42 -27.93 -8.59 0.19
N ALA A 43 -27.73 -9.81 0.72
CA ALA A 43 -26.51 -10.17 1.44
C ALA A 43 -25.26 -10.08 0.54
N LEU A 44 -25.36 -10.54 -0.71
CA LEU A 44 -24.29 -10.44 -1.68
C LEU A 44 -23.97 -8.98 -2.05
N ASN A 45 -25.00 -8.16 -2.29
CA ASN A 45 -24.84 -6.73 -2.58
C ASN A 45 -24.13 -6.00 -1.43
N ALA A 46 -24.54 -6.25 -0.19
CA ALA A 46 -23.88 -5.69 0.99
C ALA A 46 -22.42 -6.12 1.10
N ALA A 47 -22.13 -7.40 0.84
CA ALA A 47 -20.76 -7.92 0.88
C ALA A 47 -19.88 -7.33 -0.24
N ILE A 48 -20.40 -7.20 -1.46
CA ILE A 48 -19.70 -6.56 -2.59
C ILE A 48 -19.41 -5.09 -2.29
N SER A 49 -20.38 -4.35 -1.74
CA SER A 49 -20.22 -2.93 -1.37
C SER A 49 -19.12 -2.74 -0.32
N ASN A 50 -19.08 -3.60 0.69
CA ASN A 50 -18.01 -3.62 1.69
C ASN A 50 -16.66 -3.93 1.06
N ASP A 51 -16.59 -4.93 0.19
CA ASP A 51 -15.35 -5.31 -0.48
C ASP A 51 -14.83 -4.19 -1.41
N PHE A 52 -15.71 -3.51 -2.15
CA PHE A 52 -15.35 -2.36 -2.97
C PHE A 52 -14.82 -1.20 -2.13
N SER A 53 -15.45 -0.92 -0.99
CA SER A 53 -15.01 0.13 -0.06
C SER A 53 -13.61 -0.17 0.49
N ARG A 54 -13.34 -1.44 0.85
CA ARG A 54 -12.01 -1.90 1.25
C ARG A 54 -10.99 -1.72 0.13
N MET A 55 -11.29 -2.17 -1.09
CA MET A 55 -10.42 -2.02 -2.25
C MET A 55 -10.09 -0.55 -2.56
N LYS A 56 -11.06 0.36 -2.38
CA LYS A 56 -10.86 1.80 -2.57
C LYS A 56 -9.83 2.38 -1.59
N GLU A 57 -9.91 2.02 -0.31
CA GLU A 57 -8.91 2.46 0.67
C GLU A 57 -7.54 1.83 0.40
N GLU A 58 -7.47 0.54 0.03
CA GLU A 58 -6.21 -0.11 -0.37
C GLU A 58 -5.53 0.60 -1.55
N VAL A 59 -6.31 0.98 -2.58
CA VAL A 59 -5.79 1.73 -3.74
C VAL A 59 -5.27 3.11 -3.34
N LYS A 60 -5.95 3.80 -2.41
CA LYS A 60 -5.54 5.11 -1.91
C LYS A 60 -4.22 5.02 -1.14
N ASP A 61 -4.03 3.99 -0.32
CA ASP A 61 -2.80 3.75 0.42
C ASP A 61 -1.62 3.41 -0.53
N ILE A 62 -1.87 2.60 -1.57
CA ILE A 62 -0.88 2.32 -2.62
C ILE A 62 -0.48 3.62 -3.33
N ARG A 63 -1.44 4.45 -3.74
CA ARG A 63 -1.17 5.74 -4.39
C ARG A 63 -0.33 6.65 -3.50
N ARG A 64 -0.64 6.75 -2.21
CA ARG A 64 0.11 7.57 -1.26
C ARG A 64 1.56 7.09 -1.14
N THR A 65 1.76 5.78 -1.03
CA THR A 65 3.10 5.17 -0.93
C THR A 65 3.94 5.44 -2.18
N ILE A 66 3.37 5.25 -3.37
CA ILE A 66 4.02 5.56 -4.65
C ILE A 66 4.41 7.04 -4.72
N THR A 67 3.53 7.95 -4.29
CA THR A 67 3.80 9.39 -4.25
C THR A 67 4.99 9.72 -3.35
N ILE A 68 5.03 9.21 -2.12
CA ILE A 68 6.14 9.45 -1.17
C ILE A 68 7.46 8.94 -1.75
N ARG A 69 7.47 7.71 -2.28
CA ARG A 69 8.67 7.13 -2.88
C ARG A 69 9.17 7.96 -4.06
N ARG A 70 8.27 8.45 -4.91
CA ARG A 70 8.60 9.32 -6.04
C ARG A 70 9.18 10.66 -5.58
N GLN A 71 8.64 11.25 -4.52
CA GLN A 71 9.15 12.50 -3.93
C GLN A 71 10.53 12.34 -3.31
N LEU A 72 10.82 11.18 -2.70
CA LEU A 72 12.13 10.87 -2.14
C LEU A 72 13.16 10.44 -3.19
N ALA A 73 12.73 9.94 -4.35
CA ALA A 73 13.62 9.41 -5.39
C ALA A 73 14.83 10.31 -5.75
N PRO A 74 14.70 11.65 -5.85
CA PRO A 74 15.84 12.52 -6.16
C PRO A 74 16.90 12.53 -5.06
N VAL A 75 16.52 12.34 -3.79
CA VAL A 75 17.42 12.46 -2.63
C VAL A 75 17.94 11.12 -2.12
N LEU A 76 17.22 10.03 -2.37
CA LEU A 76 17.60 8.69 -1.92
C LEU A 76 19.05 8.25 -2.26
N PRO A 77 19.63 8.57 -3.44
CA PRO A 77 20.97 8.12 -3.78
C PRO A 77 22.09 8.65 -2.88
N PHE A 78 21.91 9.83 -2.30
CA PHE A 78 22.90 10.47 -1.42
C PHE A 78 22.45 10.54 0.05
N LEU A 79 21.21 10.15 0.33
CA LEU A 79 20.68 10.10 1.68
C LEU A 79 21.15 8.83 2.40
N SER A 80 21.81 9.01 3.54
CA SER A 80 22.09 7.89 4.44
C SER A 80 20.81 7.44 5.14
N VAL A 81 20.08 6.50 4.53
CA VAL A 81 18.84 5.95 5.08
C VAL A 81 19.07 5.29 6.45
N SER A 82 20.23 4.67 6.65
CA SER A 82 20.60 4.08 7.95
C SER A 82 20.73 5.13 9.05
N TYR A 83 21.34 6.28 8.75
CA TYR A 83 21.41 7.39 9.70
C TYR A 83 20.02 7.95 9.96
N LEU A 84 19.24 8.21 8.91
CA LEU A 84 17.91 8.79 9.03
C LEU A 84 16.97 7.89 9.86
N ALA A 85 16.92 6.59 9.56
CA ALA A 85 16.08 5.63 10.29
C ALA A 85 16.47 5.53 11.77
N LYS A 86 17.76 5.54 12.08
CA LYS A 86 18.25 5.44 13.46
C LYS A 86 18.01 6.74 14.24
N THR A 87 18.40 7.88 13.68
CA THR A 87 18.41 9.18 14.37
C THR A 87 17.01 9.75 14.55
N TYR A 88 16.17 9.68 13.52
CA TYR A 88 14.85 10.33 13.53
C TYR A 88 13.71 9.41 13.94
N PHE A 89 13.84 8.10 13.70
CA PHE A 89 12.77 7.14 13.98
C PHE A 89 13.12 6.17 15.11
N GLY A 90 14.40 6.02 15.46
CA GLY A 90 14.84 4.97 16.39
C GLY A 90 14.60 3.56 15.83
N LYS A 91 14.65 3.40 14.50
CA LYS A 91 14.30 2.15 13.79
C LYS A 91 15.44 1.69 12.89
N SER A 92 15.30 0.48 12.37
CA SER A 92 16.26 -0.10 11.42
C SER A 92 16.06 0.44 10.00
N THR A 93 17.10 0.33 9.18
CA THR A 93 17.04 0.63 7.74
C THR A 93 15.96 -0.22 7.04
N SER A 94 15.80 -1.48 7.46
CA SER A 94 14.77 -2.39 6.94
C SER A 94 13.36 -1.86 7.21
N TRP A 95 13.09 -1.37 8.43
CA TRP A 95 11.80 -0.77 8.80
C TRP A 95 11.44 0.42 7.90
N PHE A 96 12.44 1.24 7.54
CA PHE A 96 12.23 2.39 6.65
C PHE A 96 11.85 1.95 5.24
N TYR A 97 12.61 1.00 4.66
CA TYR A 97 12.30 0.48 3.33
C TYR A 97 10.99 -0.29 3.26
N GLN A 98 10.57 -0.96 4.32
CA GLN A 98 9.25 -1.59 4.38
C GLN A 98 8.13 -0.56 4.15
N ARG A 99 8.21 0.59 4.82
CA ARG A 99 7.23 1.68 4.68
C ARG A 99 7.35 2.43 3.36
N LEU A 100 8.58 2.69 2.92
CA LEU A 100 8.84 3.38 1.65
C LEU A 100 8.30 2.59 0.46
N ASN A 101 8.35 1.27 0.54
CA ASN A 101 7.99 0.38 -0.56
C ASN A 101 6.58 -0.20 -0.44
N GLY A 102 5.90 -0.03 0.69
CA GLY A 102 4.60 -0.66 0.93
C GLY A 102 4.71 -2.17 1.15
N ASN A 103 5.84 -2.66 1.65
CA ASN A 103 6.04 -4.09 1.88
C ASN A 103 5.04 -4.63 2.91
N LEU A 104 4.64 -5.90 2.76
CA LEU A 104 3.76 -6.55 3.74
C LEU A 104 4.52 -6.85 5.04
N VAL A 105 3.95 -6.40 6.16
CA VAL A 105 4.38 -6.71 7.53
C VAL A 105 3.17 -7.27 8.28
N ASN A 106 3.26 -8.51 8.76
CA ASN A 106 2.15 -9.23 9.38
C ASN A 106 0.88 -9.25 8.50
N GLY A 107 1.06 -9.43 7.19
CA GLY A 107 -0.03 -9.50 6.22
C GLY A 107 -0.67 -8.16 5.84
N LYS A 108 -0.16 -7.03 6.36
CA LYS A 108 -0.65 -5.68 6.04
C LYS A 108 0.43 -4.84 5.39
N PRO A 109 0.12 -4.03 4.36
CA PRO A 109 1.09 -3.09 3.80
C PRO A 109 1.59 -2.12 4.87
N ALA A 110 2.91 -2.03 5.04
CA ALA A 110 3.51 -1.03 5.90
C ALA A 110 3.54 0.32 5.18
N SER A 111 3.03 1.36 5.83
CA SER A 111 3.06 2.73 5.33
C SER A 111 3.52 3.68 6.44
N PHE A 112 4.01 4.86 6.04
CA PHE A 112 4.29 5.91 7.01
C PHE A 112 2.98 6.47 7.57
N THR A 113 2.91 6.61 8.89
CA THR A 113 1.83 7.37 9.54
C THR A 113 1.96 8.87 9.22
N LEU A 114 0.93 9.66 9.52
CA LEU A 114 1.02 11.12 9.33
C LEU A 114 2.12 11.74 10.19
N GLU A 115 2.28 11.27 11.42
CA GLU A 115 3.35 11.70 12.32
C GLU A 115 4.73 11.30 11.77
N GLU A 116 4.89 10.06 11.32
CA GLU A 116 6.15 9.59 10.72
C GLU A 116 6.50 10.38 9.44
N LEU A 117 5.51 10.84 8.67
CA LEU A 117 5.73 11.72 7.52
C LEU A 117 6.16 13.13 7.92
N ASN A 118 5.61 13.66 9.01
CA ASN A 118 6.07 14.94 9.55
C ASN A 118 7.52 14.81 10.05
N THR A 119 7.85 13.74 10.77
CA THR A 119 9.23 13.43 11.18
C THR A 119 10.16 13.33 9.97
N LEU A 120 9.74 12.64 8.90
CA LEU A 120 10.51 12.54 7.66
C LEU A 120 10.75 13.92 7.02
N SER A 121 9.73 14.78 6.98
CA SER A 121 9.85 16.13 6.44
C SER A 121 10.84 16.98 7.23
N VAL A 122 10.78 16.91 8.57
CA VAL A 122 11.74 17.62 9.45
C VAL A 122 13.15 17.09 9.23
N ALA A 123 13.33 15.77 9.19
CA ALA A 123 14.62 15.14 8.97
C ALA A 123 15.28 15.58 7.65
N LEU A 124 14.52 15.63 6.56
CA LEU A 124 15.04 16.08 5.27
C LEU A 124 15.44 17.56 5.29
N SER A 125 14.67 18.42 5.98
CA SER A 125 14.98 19.84 6.12
C SER A 125 16.29 20.04 6.88
N GLU A 126 16.42 19.41 8.05
CA GLU A 126 17.62 19.52 8.88
C GLU A 126 18.87 18.98 8.18
N LEU A 127 18.75 17.84 7.49
CA LEU A 127 19.86 17.31 6.69
C LEU A 127 20.26 18.28 5.57
N GLY A 128 19.29 18.95 4.94
CA GLY A 128 19.54 20.01 3.98
C GLY A 128 20.31 21.19 4.59
N ASP A 129 19.87 21.68 5.74
CA ASP A 129 20.53 22.78 6.47
C ASP A 129 21.97 22.42 6.85
N ILE A 130 22.20 21.20 7.38
CA ILE A 130 23.54 20.69 7.69
C ILE A 130 24.44 20.70 6.45
N MET A 131 23.95 20.26 5.29
CA MET A 131 24.73 20.25 4.05
C MET A 131 25.09 21.68 3.59
N ILE A 132 24.14 22.62 3.71
CA ILE A 132 24.35 24.04 3.35
C ILE A 132 25.39 24.69 4.27
N ASP A 133 25.25 24.51 5.58
CA ASP A 133 26.16 25.12 6.55
C ASP A 133 27.56 24.51 6.48
N THR A 134 27.66 23.21 6.26
CA THR A 134 28.93 22.54 6.00
C THR A 134 29.61 23.14 4.75
N SER A 135 28.86 23.30 3.65
CA SER A 135 29.37 23.92 2.42
C SER A 135 29.89 25.35 2.65
N ARG A 136 29.16 26.16 3.43
CA ARG A 136 29.58 27.53 3.80
C ARG A 136 30.85 27.55 4.64
N SER A 137 30.98 26.63 5.60
CA SER A 137 32.16 26.56 6.48
C SER A 137 33.44 26.20 5.71
N ILE A 138 33.34 25.36 4.69
CA ILE A 138 34.49 24.97 3.86
C ILE A 138 34.89 26.12 2.92
N ALA A 139 33.90 26.84 2.38
CA ALA A 139 34.13 27.92 1.42
C ALA A 139 34.66 29.23 2.04
N ARG A 140 34.64 29.35 3.38
CA ARG A 140 35.14 30.51 4.12
C ARG A 140 35.95 30.02 5.34
N PRO A 141 37.21 29.60 5.14
CA PRO A 141 38.09 29.18 6.24
C PRO A 141 38.39 30.34 7.21
#